data_AF-X1H8Y1-F1
#
_entry.id   AF-X1H8Y1-F1
#
_cell.length_a   1.000
_cell.length_b   1.000
_cell.length_c   1.000
_cell.angle_alpha   90.00
_cell.angle_beta   90.00
_cell.angle_gamma   90.00
#
_symmetry.space_group_name_H-M   'P 1'
#
loop_
_entity.id
_entity.type
_entity.pdbx_description
1 polymer ?
#
loop_
_entity_poly.entity_id
_entity_poly.type
_entity_poly.pdbx_seq_one_letter_code
_entity_poly.pdbx_strand_id
1 'polypeptide(L)'
;SHEPPFFLQSLKTYKEELKTDPNLCFVKVAGQAQSDHVEGALKREGIPIDSFTFTGDYYALPNLLPLMTKPSRLELLDEIMGWPLPARLAV
;
A
#
# COMPACT_ATOMS: atom_id res chain seq x y z
N SER A 1 2.42 -23.11 -14.47
CA SER A 1 3.88 -23.01 -14.36
C SER A 1 4.20 -21.60 -13.91
N HIS A 2 4.78 -21.38 -12.73
CA HIS A 2 5.25 -20.03 -12.34
C HIS A 2 6.73 -19.94 -12.69
N GLU A 3 7.03 -19.24 -13.77
CA GLU A 3 8.41 -19.01 -14.23
C GLU A 3 9.03 -17.83 -13.47
N PRO A 4 10.32 -17.90 -13.13
CA PRO A 4 11.05 -16.84 -12.45
C PRO A 4 11.21 -15.58 -13.32
N PRO A 5 11.46 -14.40 -12.71
CA PRO A 5 11.75 -14.21 -11.28
C PRO A 5 10.48 -14.02 -10.42
N PHE A 6 10.49 -14.65 -9.24
CA PHE A 6 9.45 -14.45 -8.22
C PHE A 6 9.54 -13.03 -7.64
N PHE A 7 8.39 -12.43 -7.36
CA PHE A 7 8.28 -11.02 -6.91
C PHE A 7 9.27 -10.66 -5.79
N LEU A 8 9.43 -11.51 -4.78
CA LEU A 8 10.35 -11.27 -3.67
C LEU A 8 11.81 -11.11 -4.14
N GLN A 9 12.24 -11.93 -5.10
CA GLN A 9 13.60 -11.86 -5.64
C GLN A 9 13.79 -10.58 -6.44
N SER A 10 12.84 -10.27 -7.34
CA SER A 10 12.87 -9.04 -8.14
C SER A 10 12.87 -7.78 -7.25
N LEU A 11 12.11 -7.80 -6.15
CA LEU A 11 12.07 -6.71 -5.19
C LEU A 11 13.45 -6.52 -4.52
N LYS A 12 14.10 -7.61 -4.08
CA LYS A 12 15.44 -7.53 -3.46
C LYS A 12 16.46 -6.91 -4.43
N THR A 13 16.50 -7.41 -5.67
CA THR A 13 17.35 -6.86 -6.73
C THR A 13 17.06 -5.38 -6.98
N TYR A 14 15.78 -4.99 -7.07
CA TYR A 14 15.38 -3.59 -7.25
C TYR A 14 15.88 -2.69 -6.11
N LYS A 15 15.75 -3.12 -4.85
CA LYS A 15 16.24 -2.36 -3.69
C LYS A 15 17.76 -2.16 -3.74
N GLU A 16 18.49 -3.19 -4.14
CA GLU A 16 19.96 -3.15 -4.24
C GLU A 16 20.44 -2.24 -5.38
N GLU A 17 19.88 -2.40 -6.58
CA GLU A 17 20.28 -1.66 -7.78
C GLU A 17 19.97 -0.17 -7.66
N LEU A 18 18.82 0.19 -7.10
CA LEU A 18 18.35 1.58 -7.00
C LEU A 18 18.58 2.20 -5.63
N LYS A 19 19.16 1.45 -4.68
CA LYS A 19 19.41 1.88 -3.29
C LYS A 19 18.21 2.55 -2.65
N THR A 20 17.04 1.94 -2.80
CA THR A 20 15.76 2.49 -2.35
C THR A 20 14.97 1.44 -1.56
N ASP A 21 14.12 1.90 -0.65
CA ASP A 21 13.20 1.06 0.10
C ASP A 21 11.75 1.44 -0.23
N PRO A 22 11.13 0.79 -1.24
CA PRO A 22 9.80 1.16 -1.70
C PRO A 22 8.73 0.73 -0.70
N ASN A 23 7.74 1.60 -0.51
CA ASN A 23 6.49 1.24 0.15
C ASN A 23 5.67 0.33 -0.77
N LEU A 24 5.24 -0.81 -0.25
CA LEU A 24 4.47 -1.80 -1.00
C LEU A 24 3.01 -1.77 -0.58
N CYS A 25 2.11 -1.63 -1.55
CA CYS A 25 0.67 -1.68 -1.32
C CYS A 25 0.01 -2.65 -2.33
N PHE A 26 -0.64 -3.68 -1.81
CA PHE A 26 -1.44 -4.63 -2.57
C PHE A 26 -2.90 -4.19 -2.57
N VAL A 27 -3.48 -4.06 -3.75
CA VAL A 27 -4.91 -3.79 -3.92
C VAL A 27 -5.58 -5.05 -4.45
N LYS A 28 -6.51 -5.60 -3.69
CA LYS A 28 -7.32 -6.78 -4.05
C LYS A 28 -8.72 -6.35 -4.40
N VAL A 29 -9.35 -7.01 -5.38
CA VAL A 29 -10.77 -6.79 -5.70
C VAL A 29 -11.60 -7.86 -4.99
N ALA A 30 -12.66 -7.44 -4.29
CA ALA A 30 -13.58 -8.34 -3.62
C ALA A 30 -14.34 -9.22 -4.63
N GLY A 31 -14.67 -10.44 -4.25
CA GLY A 31 -15.41 -11.39 -5.09
C GLY A 31 -14.57 -12.11 -6.16
N GLN A 32 -13.28 -11.80 -6.29
CA GLN A 32 -12.33 -12.55 -7.09
C GLN A 32 -11.55 -13.56 -6.23
N ALA A 33 -10.97 -14.59 -6.85
CA ALA A 33 -10.06 -15.49 -6.15
C ALA A 33 -8.81 -14.72 -5.71
N GLN A 34 -8.60 -14.61 -4.39
CA GLN A 34 -7.47 -13.90 -3.80
C GLN A 34 -6.39 -14.90 -3.39
N SER A 35 -5.13 -14.53 -3.62
CA SER A 35 -3.97 -15.31 -3.17
C SER A 35 -3.09 -14.44 -2.29
N ASP A 36 -2.77 -14.97 -1.11
CA ASP A 36 -1.90 -14.31 -0.14
C ASP A 36 -0.46 -14.80 -0.25
N HIS A 37 -0.12 -15.55 -1.31
CA HIS A 37 1.18 -16.22 -1.44
C HIS A 37 2.36 -15.22 -1.43
N VAL A 38 2.25 -14.14 -2.21
CA VAL A 38 3.30 -13.11 -2.29
C VAL A 38 3.38 -12.32 -0.99
N GLU A 39 2.23 -11.94 -0.42
CA GLU A 39 2.16 -11.22 0.85
C GLU A 39 2.74 -12.03 2.01
N GLY A 40 2.44 -13.33 2.05
CA GLY A 40 3.00 -14.26 3.04
C GLY A 40 4.50 -14.48 2.88
N ALA A 41 5.03 -14.43 1.65
CA ALA A 41 6.48 -14.44 1.43
C ALA A 41 7.15 -13.17 1.96
N LEU A 42 6.57 -11.99 1.68
CA LEU A 42 7.09 -10.70 2.14
C LEU A 42 7.02 -10.56 3.67
N LYS A 43 5.92 -10.97 4.29
CA LYS A 43 5.76 -10.97 5.75
C LYS A 43 6.78 -11.87 6.46
N ARG A 44 7.09 -13.05 5.91
CA ARG A 44 8.11 -13.95 6.46
C ARG A 44 9.52 -13.35 6.43
N GLU A 45 9.79 -12.49 5.46
CA GLU A 45 11.05 -11.74 5.34
C GLU A 45 11.04 -10.43 6.14
N GLY A 46 9.98 -10.14 6.89
CA GLY A 46 9.84 -8.91 7.67
C GLY A 46 9.66 -7.65 6.83
N ILE A 47 9.29 -7.77 5.56
CA ILE A 47 9.08 -6.63 4.67
C ILE A 47 7.68 -6.05 4.93
N PRO A 48 7.58 -4.75 5.30
CA PRO A 48 6.29 -4.13 5.55
C PRO A 48 5.49 -4.02 4.26
N ILE A 49 4.22 -4.39 4.32
CA ILE A 49 3.28 -4.30 3.21
C ILE A 49 1.95 -3.77 3.70
N ASP A 50 1.32 -2.97 2.85
CA ASP A 50 -0.06 -2.57 2.97
C ASP A 50 -0.91 -3.45 2.08
N SER A 51 -2.09 -3.86 2.54
CA SER A 51 -3.04 -4.63 1.74
C SER A 51 -4.44 -4.05 1.92
N PHE A 52 -5.09 -3.78 0.80
CA PHE A 52 -6.42 -3.17 0.76
C PHE A 52 -7.34 -4.01 -0.12
N THR A 53 -8.46 -4.46 0.45
CA THR A 53 -9.51 -5.14 -0.30
C THR A 53 -10.56 -4.14 -0.72
N PHE A 54 -10.57 -3.83 -2.00
CA PHE A 54 -11.51 -2.94 -2.63
C PHE A 54 -12.82 -3.66 -2.96
N THR A 55 -13.92 -3.16 -2.40
CA THR A 55 -15.28 -3.69 -2.57
C THR A 55 -16.14 -2.89 -3.55
N GLY A 56 -15.58 -1.85 -4.18
CA GLY A 56 -16.27 -1.04 -5.18
C GLY A 56 -16.17 -1.60 -6.59
N ASP A 57 -16.72 -0.87 -7.56
CA ASP A 57 -16.58 -1.15 -8.99
C ASP A 57 -15.21 -0.67 -9.53
N TYR A 58 -14.72 -1.26 -10.62
CA TYR A 58 -13.41 -0.96 -11.21
C TYR A 58 -13.15 0.56 -11.39
N TYR A 59 -14.19 1.36 -11.59
CA TYR A 59 -14.12 2.81 -11.73
C TYR A 59 -13.83 3.58 -10.44
N ALA A 60 -13.91 2.96 -9.26
CA ALA A 60 -13.54 3.59 -8.00
C ALA A 60 -12.09 3.28 -7.55
N LEU A 61 -11.30 2.57 -8.37
CA LEU A 61 -9.83 2.46 -8.20
C LEU A 61 -9.09 3.81 -8.13
N PRO A 62 -9.48 4.87 -8.86
CA PRO A 62 -8.87 6.18 -8.69
C PRO A 62 -8.99 6.75 -7.27
N ASN A 63 -10.01 6.35 -6.50
CA ASN A 63 -10.20 6.80 -5.11
C ASN A 63 -9.17 6.16 -4.15
N LEU A 64 -8.47 5.11 -4.59
CA LEU A 64 -7.37 4.48 -3.86
C LEU A 64 -6.05 5.21 -4.07
N LEU A 65 -5.87 5.92 -5.18
CA LEU A 65 -4.62 6.62 -5.50
C LEU A 65 -4.20 7.59 -4.39
N PRO A 66 -5.07 8.44 -3.81
CA PRO A 66 -4.69 9.33 -2.71
C PRO A 66 -4.25 8.60 -1.43
N LEU A 67 -4.64 7.34 -1.25
CA LEU A 67 -4.21 6.50 -0.11
C LEU A 67 -2.83 5.86 -0.38
N MET A 68 -2.45 5.71 -1.65
CA MET A 68 -1.20 5.11 -2.10
C MET A 68 -0.11 6.14 -2.43
N THR A 69 -0.48 7.38 -2.78
CA THR A 69 0.46 8.45 -3.17
C THR A 69 0.95 9.31 -2.02
N LYS A 70 0.53 9.02 -0.78
CA LYS A 70 0.93 9.84 0.35
C LYS A 70 2.39 9.60 0.73
N PRO A 71 3.05 10.63 1.29
CA PRO A 71 4.24 10.41 2.10
C PRO A 71 3.89 9.40 3.22
N SER A 72 4.89 8.79 3.86
CA SER A 72 4.71 7.70 4.84
C SER A 72 3.51 7.94 5.78
N ARG A 73 2.85 6.87 6.27
CA ARG A 73 1.69 7.01 7.17
C ARG A 73 1.95 7.96 8.35
N LEU A 74 3.21 8.06 8.76
CA LEU A 74 3.69 9.03 9.75
C LEU A 74 3.56 10.47 9.26
N GLU A 75 4.06 10.79 8.07
CA GLU A 75 3.95 12.13 7.48
C GLU A 75 2.49 12.54 7.21
N LEU A 76 1.63 11.57 6.84
CA LEU A 76 0.18 11.83 6.78
C LEU A 76 -0.39 12.13 8.19
N LEU A 77 0.02 11.36 9.20
CA LEU A 77 -0.44 11.62 10.56
C LEU A 77 0.01 13.00 11.02
N ASP A 78 1.25 13.41 10.71
CA ASP A 78 1.75 14.76 10.99
C ASP A 78 0.94 15.84 10.26
N GLU A 79 0.56 15.63 9.00
CA GLU A 79 -0.33 16.53 8.26
C GLU A 79 -1.71 16.67 8.93
N ILE A 80 -2.32 15.56 9.33
CA ILE A 80 -3.62 15.55 10.01
C ILE A 80 -3.53 16.25 11.37
N MET A 81 -2.49 15.95 12.15
CA MET A 81 -2.26 16.53 13.47
C MET A 81 -1.91 18.02 13.40
N GLY A 82 -1.36 18.48 12.27
CA GLY A 82 -1.09 19.89 12.00
C GLY A 82 -2.31 20.70 11.55
N TRP A 83 -3.44 20.05 11.24
CA TRP A 83 -4.64 20.76 10.79
C TRP A 83 -5.39 21.38 11.98
N PRO A 84 -5.76 22.68 11.92
CA PRO A 84 -6.47 23.33 13.02
C PRO A 84 -7.86 22.70 13.22
N LEU A 85 -8.21 22.46 14.49
CA LEU A 85 -9.53 21.93 14.85
C LEU A 85 -10.64 22.90 14.39
N PRO A 86 -11.79 22.38 13.92
CA PRO A 86 -12.91 23.23 13.54
C PRO A 86 -13.35 24.08 14.73
N ALA A 87 -13.36 25.40 14.55
CA ALA A 87 -13.93 26.30 15.54
C ALA A 87 -15.45 26.09 15.58
N ARG A 88 -16.02 25.93 16.78
CA ARG A 88 -17.46 25.90 16.96
C ARG A 88 -18.00 27.27 16.50
N LEU A 89 -18.86 27.28 15.48
CA LEU A 89 -19.63 28.48 15.15
C LEU A 89 -20.47 28.81 16.40
N ALA A 90 -20.16 29.95 17.02
CA ALA A 90 -21.00 30.47 18.10
C ALA A 90 -22.39 30.73 17.50
N VAL A 91 -23.38 30.02 18.02
CA VAL A 91 -24.81 30.28 17.77
C VAL A 91 -25.27 31.37 18.72
#